data_AF-K3YTQ7-F1
#
_entry.id   AF-K3YTQ7-F1
#
_cell.length_a   1.000
_cell.length_b   1.000
_cell.length_c   1.000
_cell.angle_alpha   90.00
_cell.angle_beta   90.00
_cell.angle_gamma   90.00
#
_symmetry.space_group_name_H-M   'P 1'
#
loop_
_entity.id
_entity.type
_entity.pdbx_description
1 polymer ?
#
loop_
_entity_poly.entity_id
_entity_poly.type
_entity_poly.pdbx_seq_one_letter_code
_entity_poly.pdbx_strand_id
1 'polypeptide(L)'
;MENGGGGGGRGDVPDDANEHCPGTQSEDAGKADACAGCPNQQICATAPKGPDPDVVAIVERMATVKHKILVLSGKGGVGKSTFSAQLSFALAEMEHQVGLLDIDICGPSIPKMLGLEGQDIHQSNLGWSPVYVESNLGVMSIGFMLPNPDDAVIWRGPRKNGLIKQFLKDVDWGEIDYLVVDAPPGTSDEHISIVQYLQATGIDGAIIVTTPQQVSLIDVRKEINFCKKVGVPVLGVVENMSGLRQPLSDLRFVKSGESGEADATEWVLNCIREKAPELLSVVACSEVFDSSKGGAEKMCIEMGVPFLGKVPMDPQLCKAAEEGRSCFADQKCSASAPALQSIVKKFIKPE
;
A
#
# COMPACT_ATOMS: atom_id res chain seq x y z
N MET A 1 50.16 -12.62 -4.75
CA MET A 1 49.51 -12.05 -3.56
C MET A 1 49.53 -10.55 -3.72
N GLU A 2 48.55 -10.01 -4.43
CA GLU A 2 48.22 -8.58 -4.43
C GLU A 2 46.70 -8.55 -4.55
N ASN A 3 46.01 -8.39 -3.42
CA ASN A 3 44.57 -8.16 -3.40
C ASN A 3 44.34 -6.67 -3.59
N GLY A 4 43.66 -6.33 -4.69
CA GLY A 4 43.24 -4.98 -5.02
C GLY A 4 42.27 -4.43 -3.98
N GLY A 5 42.55 -3.20 -3.53
CA GLY A 5 41.68 -2.43 -2.66
C GLY A 5 40.37 -2.10 -3.37
N GLY A 6 39.27 -2.58 -2.81
CA GLY A 6 37.94 -2.11 -3.13
C GLY A 6 37.74 -0.70 -2.58
N GLY A 7 37.46 0.25 -3.47
CA GLY A 7 37.11 1.62 -3.09
C GLY A 7 35.77 1.64 -2.36
N GLY A 8 35.82 1.89 -1.05
CA GLY A 8 34.67 2.39 -0.29
C GLY A 8 34.39 3.83 -0.72
N GLY A 9 33.23 4.06 -1.34
CA GLY A 9 32.77 5.41 -1.68
C GLY A 9 32.56 6.25 -0.41
N ARG A 10 32.76 7.57 -0.54
CA ARG A 10 32.65 8.61 0.52
C ARG A 10 31.27 8.73 1.23
N GLY A 11 30.43 7.69 1.22
CA GLY A 11 29.05 7.75 1.69
C GLY A 11 28.85 7.42 3.17
N ASP A 12 29.82 6.80 3.84
CA ASP A 12 29.69 6.33 5.23
C ASP A 12 30.47 7.18 6.26
N VAL A 13 31.10 8.26 5.80
CA VAL A 13 31.79 9.27 6.62
C VAL A 13 30.86 10.49 6.76
N PRO A 14 30.37 10.81 7.98
CA PRO A 14 29.55 12.02 8.21
C PRO A 14 30.28 13.32 7.85
N ASP A 15 29.53 14.35 7.46
CA ASP A 15 30.09 15.66 7.07
C ASP A 15 30.81 16.38 8.23
N ASP A 16 30.48 16.04 9.47
CA ASP A 16 31.07 16.56 10.71
C ASP A 16 32.11 15.62 11.34
N ALA A 17 32.60 14.64 10.58
CA ALA A 17 33.55 13.65 11.09
C ALA A 17 34.97 14.23 11.31
N ASN A 18 35.71 13.61 12.24
CA ASN A 18 37.13 13.92 12.47
C ASN A 18 37.96 13.73 11.19
N GLU A 19 39.05 14.50 11.06
CA GLU A 19 40.06 14.25 10.02
C GLU A 19 40.56 12.80 10.12
N HIS A 20 40.52 12.08 9.00
CA HIS A 20 40.84 10.65 8.89
C HIS A 20 39.84 9.67 9.54
N CYS A 21 38.57 10.05 9.68
CA CYS A 21 37.51 9.11 10.05
C CYS A 21 37.52 7.88 9.11
N PRO A 22 37.60 6.65 9.64
CA PRO A 22 37.64 5.44 8.82
C PRO A 22 36.29 5.12 8.14
N GLY A 23 35.23 5.87 8.46
CA GLY A 23 33.86 5.60 8.04
C GLY A 23 33.11 4.71 9.03
N THR A 24 31.79 4.87 9.11
CA THR A 24 30.93 4.16 10.07
C THR A 24 30.80 2.67 9.77
N GLN A 25 31.08 2.25 8.53
CA GLN A 25 30.98 0.86 8.08
C GLN A 25 32.32 0.13 8.06
N SER A 26 33.43 0.82 8.36
CA SER A 26 34.77 0.24 8.37
C SER A 26 34.99 -0.69 9.56
N GLU A 27 35.75 -1.78 9.38
CA GLU A 27 36.21 -2.66 10.46
C GLU A 27 36.97 -1.94 11.58
N ASP A 28 37.55 -0.78 11.26
CA ASP A 28 38.28 0.08 12.19
C ASP A 28 37.40 1.17 12.84
N ALA A 29 36.13 1.30 12.44
CA ALA A 29 35.17 2.22 13.05
C ALA A 29 35.08 2.01 14.57
N GLY A 30 35.28 3.09 15.34
CA GLY A 30 35.33 3.07 16.81
C GLY A 30 36.60 2.48 17.44
N LYS A 31 37.49 1.90 16.63
CA LYS A 31 38.74 1.25 17.05
C LYS A 31 40.00 2.02 16.61
N ALA A 32 39.93 2.76 15.51
CA ALA A 32 41.05 3.54 14.97
C ALA A 32 41.45 4.70 15.90
N ASP A 33 42.71 5.12 15.80
CA ASP A 33 43.23 6.27 16.55
C ASP A 33 42.44 7.56 16.26
N ALA A 34 41.99 7.73 15.01
CA ALA A 34 41.14 8.87 14.60
C ALA A 34 39.76 8.89 15.28
N CYS A 35 39.31 7.76 15.84
CA CYS A 35 38.05 7.67 16.59
C CYS A 35 38.20 8.06 18.06
N ALA A 36 39.44 8.21 18.58
CA ALA A 36 39.67 8.54 19.98
C ALA A 36 39.07 9.92 20.33
N GLY A 37 38.17 9.94 21.33
CA GLY A 37 37.49 11.17 21.75
C GLY A 37 36.29 11.56 20.88
N CYS A 38 35.94 10.76 19.87
CA CYS A 38 34.69 10.94 19.11
C CYS A 38 33.48 10.59 19.99
N PRO A 39 32.43 11.44 20.06
CA PRO A 39 31.21 11.15 20.82
C PRO A 39 30.54 9.82 20.44
N ASN A 40 30.68 9.41 19.18
CA ASN A 40 30.06 8.19 18.63
C ASN A 40 31.01 6.97 18.61
N GLN A 41 32.19 7.05 19.24
CA GLN A 41 33.22 6.01 19.18
C GLN A 41 32.69 4.62 19.60
N GLN A 42 32.03 4.53 20.77
CA GLN A 42 31.50 3.26 21.27
C GLN A 42 30.37 2.70 20.40
N ILE A 43 29.56 3.58 19.82
CA ILE A 43 28.48 3.19 18.89
C ILE A 43 29.09 2.58 17.64
N CYS A 44 30.08 3.24 17.03
CA CYS A 44 30.77 2.73 15.85
C CYS A 44 31.57 1.44 16.12
N ALA A 45 32.09 1.27 17.35
CA ALA A 45 32.83 0.07 17.75
C ALA A 45 31.93 -1.16 17.89
N THR A 46 30.66 -0.96 18.28
CA THR A 46 29.69 -2.02 18.59
C THR A 46 28.62 -2.20 17.52
N ALA A 47 28.47 -1.25 16.61
CA ALA A 47 27.56 -1.35 15.48
C ALA A 47 27.93 -2.55 14.59
N PRO A 48 26.94 -3.31 14.08
CA PRO A 48 27.17 -4.35 13.10
C PRO A 48 27.89 -3.78 11.88
N LYS A 49 28.94 -4.48 11.41
CA LYS A 49 29.75 -4.08 10.27
C LYS A 49 29.47 -4.99 9.08
N GLY A 50 29.54 -4.43 7.89
CA GLY A 50 29.25 -5.13 6.66
C GLY A 50 27.74 -5.21 6.36
N PRO A 51 27.38 -5.81 5.21
CA PRO A 51 25.99 -5.91 4.79
C PRO A 51 25.20 -6.75 5.79
N ASP A 52 24.03 -6.25 6.15
CA ASP A 52 23.10 -6.91 7.05
C ASP A 52 22.78 -8.34 6.55
N PRO A 53 23.10 -9.40 7.32
CA PRO A 53 22.94 -10.78 6.86
C PRO A 53 21.48 -11.12 6.55
N ASP A 54 20.53 -10.43 7.17
CA ASP A 54 19.12 -10.61 6.87
C ASP A 54 18.77 -10.16 5.44
N VAL A 55 19.51 -9.22 4.84
CA VAL A 55 19.28 -8.77 3.46
C VAL A 55 19.56 -9.92 2.48
N VAL A 56 20.56 -10.76 2.76
CA VAL A 56 20.85 -11.95 1.94
C VAL A 56 19.68 -12.93 1.99
N ALA A 57 19.17 -13.20 3.19
CA ALA A 57 18.02 -14.08 3.38
C ALA A 57 16.75 -13.52 2.74
N ILE A 58 16.53 -12.21 2.79
CA ILE A 58 15.45 -11.53 2.05
C ILE A 58 15.61 -11.71 0.55
N VAL A 59 16.83 -11.56 0.01
CA VAL A 59 17.09 -11.75 -1.42
C VAL A 59 16.72 -13.16 -1.86
N GLU A 60 17.13 -14.18 -1.11
CA GLU A 60 16.79 -15.57 -1.37
C GLU A 60 15.27 -15.80 -1.28
N ARG A 61 14.62 -15.27 -0.24
CA ARG A 61 13.17 -15.44 -0.05
C ARG A 61 12.36 -14.76 -1.14
N MET A 62 12.77 -13.57 -1.56
CA MET A 62 12.07 -12.75 -2.54
C MET A 62 12.39 -13.11 -4.00
N ALA A 63 13.28 -14.09 -4.22
CA ALA A 63 13.62 -14.60 -5.55
C ALA A 63 12.46 -15.35 -6.22
N THR A 64 11.55 -15.95 -5.43
CA THR A 64 10.36 -16.68 -5.92
C THR A 64 9.18 -15.76 -6.25
N VAL A 65 9.36 -14.45 -6.07
CA VAL A 65 8.32 -13.43 -6.31
C VAL A 65 8.61 -12.72 -7.63
N LYS A 66 7.81 -12.96 -8.67
CA LYS A 66 8.06 -12.42 -10.02
C LYS A 66 7.88 -10.91 -10.11
N HIS A 67 6.77 -10.39 -9.58
CA HIS A 67 6.46 -8.97 -9.60
C HIS A 67 6.19 -8.41 -8.22
N LYS A 68 6.78 -7.24 -7.91
CA LYS A 68 6.64 -6.58 -6.60
C LYS A 68 6.06 -5.18 -6.80
N ILE A 69 4.84 -4.96 -6.32
CA ILE A 69 4.08 -3.72 -6.50
C ILE A 69 3.84 -3.07 -5.14
N LEU A 70 4.33 -1.85 -4.97
CA LEU A 70 4.05 -1.05 -3.77
C LEU A 70 2.76 -0.26 -3.96
N VAL A 71 1.84 -0.31 -2.99
CA VAL A 71 0.67 0.58 -2.95
C VAL A 71 0.92 1.65 -1.90
N LEU A 72 1.02 2.89 -2.36
CA LEU A 72 1.39 4.05 -1.55
C LEU A 72 0.25 5.06 -1.49
N SER A 73 0.28 5.95 -0.50
CA SER A 73 -0.64 7.09 -0.42
C SER A 73 -0.03 8.24 0.37
N GLY A 74 -0.25 9.47 -0.06
CA GLY A 74 0.26 10.64 0.66
C GLY A 74 -0.47 10.94 1.99
N LYS A 75 -1.69 10.44 2.19
CA LYS A 75 -2.48 10.67 3.42
C LYS A 75 -3.32 9.45 3.80
N GLY A 76 -3.66 9.35 5.09
CA GLY A 76 -4.61 8.36 5.59
C GLY A 76 -6.04 8.58 5.07
N GLY A 77 -6.81 7.50 4.99
CA GLY A 77 -8.25 7.57 4.65
C GLY A 77 -8.58 7.74 3.16
N VAL A 78 -7.62 7.63 2.24
CA VAL A 78 -7.88 7.64 0.78
C VAL A 78 -8.42 6.32 0.23
N GLY A 79 -8.55 5.29 1.07
CA GLY A 79 -8.93 3.93 0.66
C GLY A 79 -7.80 3.13 0.04
N LYS A 80 -6.54 3.40 0.41
CA LYS A 80 -5.34 2.66 -0.02
C LYS A 80 -5.47 1.16 0.25
N SER A 81 -5.72 0.75 1.50
CA SER A 81 -5.85 -0.67 1.87
C SER A 81 -7.03 -1.35 1.18
N THR A 82 -8.14 -0.64 0.99
CA THR A 82 -9.26 -1.14 0.17
C THR A 82 -8.83 -1.39 -1.26
N PHE A 83 -8.09 -0.46 -1.86
CA PHE A 83 -7.55 -0.64 -3.20
C PHE A 83 -6.54 -1.80 -3.24
N SER A 84 -5.63 -1.94 -2.27
CA SER A 84 -4.66 -3.04 -2.17
C SER A 84 -5.34 -4.41 -2.10
N ALA A 85 -6.39 -4.53 -1.27
CA ALA A 85 -7.19 -5.75 -1.16
C ALA A 85 -7.90 -6.10 -2.48
N GLN A 86 -8.58 -5.12 -3.09
CA GLN A 86 -9.31 -5.37 -4.34
C GLN A 86 -8.38 -5.56 -5.55
N LEU A 87 -7.21 -4.94 -5.57
CA LEU A 87 -6.16 -5.24 -6.55
C LEU A 87 -5.73 -6.70 -6.42
N SER A 88 -5.54 -7.18 -5.19
CA SER A 88 -5.11 -8.56 -4.95
C SER A 88 -6.18 -9.58 -5.36
N PHE A 89 -7.46 -9.31 -5.06
CA PHE A 89 -8.58 -10.11 -5.59
C PHE A 89 -8.63 -10.08 -7.13
N ALA A 90 -8.46 -8.91 -7.75
CA ALA A 90 -8.49 -8.79 -9.21
C ALA A 90 -7.38 -9.61 -9.88
N LEU A 91 -6.18 -9.61 -9.29
CA LEU A 91 -5.05 -10.42 -9.77
C LEU A 91 -5.31 -11.92 -9.57
N ALA A 92 -5.89 -12.32 -8.43
CA ALA A 92 -6.24 -13.70 -8.15
C ALA A 92 -7.32 -14.24 -9.09
N GLU A 93 -8.34 -13.43 -9.42
CA GLU A 93 -9.37 -13.75 -10.43
C GLU A 93 -8.84 -13.83 -11.86
N MET A 94 -7.66 -13.26 -12.11
CA MET A 94 -6.90 -13.46 -13.36
C MET A 94 -6.00 -14.70 -13.31
N GLU A 95 -6.22 -15.59 -12.34
CA GLU A 95 -5.52 -16.87 -12.12
C GLU A 95 -4.04 -16.72 -11.74
N HIS A 96 -3.61 -15.54 -11.31
CA HIS A 96 -2.26 -15.34 -10.78
C HIS A 96 -2.11 -15.87 -9.36
N GLN A 97 -0.90 -16.29 -8.99
CA GLN A 97 -0.51 -16.54 -7.60
C GLN A 97 -0.15 -15.21 -6.93
N VAL A 98 -0.89 -14.82 -5.89
CA VAL A 98 -0.82 -13.48 -5.30
C VAL A 98 -0.48 -13.53 -3.81
N GLY A 99 0.49 -12.72 -3.41
CA GLY A 99 0.75 -12.36 -2.02
C GLY A 99 0.30 -10.93 -1.74
N LEU A 100 -0.42 -10.72 -0.63
CA LEU A 100 -0.69 -9.38 -0.08
C LEU A 100 0.03 -9.21 1.25
N LEU A 101 0.98 -8.29 1.29
CA LEU A 101 1.75 -7.94 2.48
C LEU A 101 1.30 -6.58 3.02
N ASP A 102 0.72 -6.58 4.22
CA ASP A 102 0.32 -5.39 4.95
C ASP A 102 1.44 -4.94 5.89
N ILE A 103 2.06 -3.80 5.58
CA ILE A 103 3.08 -3.16 6.42
C ILE A 103 2.55 -1.87 7.08
N ASP A 104 1.25 -1.59 7.02
CA ASP A 104 0.62 -0.47 7.73
C ASP A 104 0.40 -0.83 9.21
N ILE A 105 1.53 -0.93 9.92
CA ILE A 105 1.62 -1.46 11.28
C ILE A 105 0.74 -0.69 12.29
N CYS A 106 0.50 0.60 12.05
CA CYS A 106 -0.26 1.46 12.95
C CYS A 106 -1.78 1.27 12.87
N GLY A 107 -2.28 0.71 11.77
CA GLY A 107 -3.71 0.59 11.51
C GLY A 107 -4.00 -0.55 10.54
N PRO A 108 -3.65 -1.80 10.89
CA PRO A 108 -3.82 -2.94 10.01
C PRO A 108 -5.30 -3.11 9.71
N SER A 109 -5.66 -2.97 8.44
CA SER A 109 -7.06 -3.09 7.98
C SER A 109 -7.28 -4.26 7.03
N ILE A 110 -6.19 -4.84 6.49
CA ILE A 110 -6.25 -5.93 5.52
C ILE A 110 -6.94 -7.19 6.08
N PRO A 111 -6.67 -7.67 7.31
CA PRO A 111 -7.38 -8.83 7.86
C PRO A 111 -8.90 -8.65 7.87
N LYS A 112 -9.38 -7.46 8.25
CA LYS A 112 -10.81 -7.13 8.18
C LYS A 112 -11.33 -7.13 6.75
N MET A 113 -10.61 -6.43 5.86
CA MET A 113 -11.02 -6.23 4.47
C MET A 113 -11.07 -7.53 3.64
N LEU A 114 -10.43 -8.59 4.11
CA LEU A 114 -10.42 -9.91 3.50
C LEU A 114 -11.20 -10.97 4.30
N GLY A 115 -11.87 -10.59 5.40
CA GLY A 115 -12.67 -11.52 6.21
C GLY A 115 -11.83 -12.53 7.00
N LEU A 116 -10.57 -12.18 7.29
CA LEU A 116 -9.59 -13.02 7.99
C LEU A 116 -9.40 -12.62 9.46
N GLU A 117 -10.37 -11.94 10.07
CA GLU A 117 -10.32 -11.62 11.50
C GLU A 117 -10.27 -12.88 12.36
N GLY A 118 -9.44 -12.86 13.40
CA GLY A 118 -9.26 -14.00 14.30
C GLY A 118 -8.44 -15.15 13.73
N GLN A 119 -7.84 -14.98 12.55
CA GLN A 119 -6.81 -15.89 12.04
C GLN A 119 -5.45 -15.54 12.65
N ASP A 120 -4.64 -16.56 12.88
CA ASP A 120 -3.29 -16.44 13.43
C ASP A 120 -2.24 -16.89 12.39
N ILE A 121 -1.03 -16.35 12.51
CA ILE A 121 0.11 -16.81 11.70
C ILE A 121 0.57 -18.18 12.22
N HIS A 122 0.69 -19.14 11.31
CA HIS A 122 1.26 -20.44 11.62
C HIS A 122 2.76 -20.50 11.28
N GLN A 123 3.54 -21.08 12.19
CA GLN A 123 4.95 -21.39 11.96
C GLN A 123 5.09 -22.78 11.36
N SER A 124 5.75 -22.88 10.21
CA SER A 124 6.17 -24.12 9.57
C SER A 124 7.70 -24.29 9.62
N ASN A 125 8.20 -25.42 9.13
CA ASN A 125 9.64 -25.67 8.98
C ASN A 125 10.30 -24.76 7.92
N LEU A 126 9.51 -24.18 7.01
CA LEU A 126 10.00 -23.30 5.94
C LEU A 126 9.89 -21.81 6.28
N GLY A 127 9.21 -21.47 7.37
CA GLY A 127 8.91 -20.10 7.76
C GLY A 127 7.47 -19.90 8.22
N TRP A 128 7.05 -18.65 8.31
CA TRP A 128 5.66 -18.24 8.55
C TRP A 128 4.81 -18.52 7.33
N SER A 129 3.71 -19.25 7.53
CA SER A 129 2.74 -19.50 6.48
C SER A 129 1.81 -18.29 6.35
N PRO A 130 1.60 -17.76 5.13
CA PRO A 130 0.58 -16.74 4.91
C PRO A 130 -0.82 -17.30 5.19
N VAL A 131 -1.73 -16.41 5.58
CA VAL A 131 -3.15 -16.75 5.77
C VAL A 131 -3.83 -16.62 4.42
N TYR A 132 -4.43 -17.70 3.93
CA TYR A 132 -5.05 -17.72 2.60
C TYR A 132 -6.54 -17.35 2.69
N VAL A 133 -6.96 -16.37 1.89
CA VAL A 133 -8.39 -16.05 1.67
C VAL A 133 -8.96 -16.86 0.50
N GLU A 134 -8.14 -17.10 -0.52
CA GLU A 134 -8.42 -18.00 -1.65
C GLU A 134 -7.21 -18.91 -1.87
N SER A 135 -7.34 -19.97 -2.66
CA SER A 135 -6.24 -20.94 -2.87
C SER A 135 -4.98 -20.33 -3.48
N ASN A 136 -5.11 -19.19 -4.17
CA ASN A 136 -4.03 -18.46 -4.85
C ASN A 136 -3.84 -17.04 -4.30
N LEU A 137 -4.45 -16.69 -3.16
CA LEU A 137 -4.28 -15.38 -2.51
C LEU A 137 -3.89 -15.55 -1.04
N GLY A 138 -2.59 -15.44 -0.78
CA GLY A 138 -2.00 -15.48 0.55
C GLY A 138 -1.81 -14.08 1.13
N VAL A 139 -2.00 -13.93 2.44
CA VAL A 139 -1.97 -12.64 3.12
C VAL A 139 -1.06 -12.69 4.33
N MET A 140 -0.29 -11.62 4.54
CA MET A 140 0.48 -11.40 5.76
C MET A 140 0.23 -9.99 6.29
N SER A 141 -0.13 -9.89 7.57
CA SER A 141 -0.37 -8.62 8.26
C SER A 141 0.02 -8.73 9.72
N ILE A 142 0.44 -7.62 10.33
CA ILE A 142 0.60 -7.55 11.79
C ILE A 142 -0.72 -7.82 12.53
N GLY A 143 -1.87 -7.58 11.90
CA GLY A 143 -3.17 -7.81 12.54
C GLY A 143 -3.39 -9.27 12.99
N PHE A 144 -2.69 -10.23 12.38
CA PHE A 144 -2.70 -11.65 12.79
C PHE A 144 -1.80 -11.95 14.01
N MET A 145 -1.02 -10.98 14.47
CA MET A 145 -0.09 -11.11 15.60
C MET A 145 -0.54 -10.32 16.83
N LEU A 146 -1.58 -9.49 16.68
CA LEU A 146 -2.10 -8.68 17.78
C LEU A 146 -2.99 -9.55 18.68
N PRO A 147 -2.74 -9.59 20.00
CA PRO A 147 -3.54 -10.39 20.92
C PRO A 147 -4.98 -9.91 21.00
N ASN A 148 -5.23 -8.59 20.84
CA ASN A 148 -6.56 -8.03 20.63
C ASN A 148 -6.56 -7.09 19.42
N PRO A 149 -7.61 -7.13 18.57
CA PRO A 149 -7.73 -6.23 17.42
C PRO A 149 -7.79 -4.73 17.78
N ASP A 150 -8.27 -4.40 18.97
CA ASP A 150 -8.40 -3.02 19.44
C ASP A 150 -7.11 -2.47 20.08
N ASP A 151 -6.05 -3.28 20.18
CA ASP A 151 -4.79 -2.86 20.79
C ASP A 151 -4.05 -1.87 19.88
N ALA A 152 -3.86 -0.64 20.39
CA ALA A 152 -3.10 0.38 19.67
C ALA A 152 -1.62 -0.02 19.54
N VAL A 153 -1.14 -0.14 18.30
CA VAL A 153 0.26 -0.47 18.02
C VAL A 153 1.15 0.76 18.12
N ILE A 154 1.64 1.05 19.33
CA ILE A 154 2.54 2.19 19.59
C ILE A 154 3.99 1.70 19.57
N TRP A 155 4.51 1.39 18.38
CA TRP A 155 5.88 0.85 18.22
C TRP A 155 6.84 1.92 17.69
N ARG A 156 8.08 1.91 18.20
CA ARG A 156 9.16 2.78 17.70
C ARG A 156 9.68 2.25 16.35
N GLY A 157 10.20 3.16 15.51
CA GLY A 157 10.71 2.87 14.17
C GLY A 157 11.57 1.60 14.04
N PRO A 158 12.61 1.39 14.87
CA PRO A 158 13.46 0.19 14.78
C PRO A 158 12.69 -1.13 14.92
N ARG A 159 11.65 -1.17 15.78
CA ARG A 159 10.82 -2.37 15.96
C ARG A 159 9.95 -2.63 14.74
N LYS A 160 9.40 -1.56 14.13
CA LYS A 160 8.63 -1.66 12.90
C LYS A 160 9.48 -2.15 11.73
N ASN A 161 10.68 -1.56 11.57
CA ASN A 161 11.62 -1.96 10.52
C ASN A 161 12.06 -3.42 10.70
N GLY A 162 12.30 -3.84 11.95
CA GLY A 162 12.56 -5.25 12.28
C GLY A 162 11.42 -6.18 11.86
N LEU A 163 10.17 -5.78 12.07
CA LEU A 163 9.01 -6.58 11.64
C LEU A 163 8.88 -6.66 10.12
N ILE A 164 9.02 -5.53 9.41
CA ILE A 164 9.01 -5.52 7.94
C ILE A 164 10.08 -6.46 7.40
N LYS A 165 11.29 -6.41 7.99
CA LYS A 165 12.38 -7.31 7.65
C LYS A 165 12.03 -8.77 7.89
N GLN A 166 11.41 -9.09 9.03
CA GLN A 166 10.94 -10.45 9.33
C GLN A 166 9.88 -10.91 8.32
N PHE A 167 8.91 -10.07 7.95
CA PHE A 167 7.92 -10.44 6.92
C PHE A 167 8.56 -10.78 5.57
N LEU A 168 9.58 -10.03 5.17
CA LEU A 168 10.28 -10.30 3.90
C LEU A 168 11.21 -11.51 3.95
N LYS A 169 11.69 -11.88 5.14
CA LYS A 169 12.66 -12.97 5.34
C LYS A 169 11.99 -14.31 5.65
N ASP A 170 11.05 -14.27 6.58
CA ASP A 170 10.54 -15.44 7.29
C ASP A 170 9.21 -15.93 6.70
N VAL A 171 8.48 -15.13 5.93
CA VAL A 171 7.22 -15.56 5.31
C VAL A 171 7.50 -16.42 4.09
N ASP A 172 6.97 -17.63 4.10
CA ASP A 172 7.07 -18.58 3.00
C ASP A 172 5.93 -18.37 2.00
N TRP A 173 6.18 -17.53 1.00
CA TRP A 173 5.22 -17.23 -0.07
C TRP A 173 5.08 -18.36 -1.09
N GLY A 174 6.03 -19.31 -1.16
CA GLY A 174 6.16 -20.21 -2.30
C GLY A 174 6.49 -19.45 -3.59
N GLU A 175 6.02 -19.96 -4.73
CA GLU A 175 6.15 -19.29 -6.03
C GLU A 175 4.93 -18.41 -6.27
N ILE A 176 5.13 -17.09 -6.31
CA ILE A 176 4.04 -16.12 -6.56
C ILE A 176 4.35 -15.19 -7.73
N ASP A 177 3.32 -14.87 -8.50
CA ASP A 177 3.41 -13.97 -9.64
C ASP A 177 3.45 -12.51 -9.19
N TYR A 178 2.64 -12.15 -8.20
CA TYR A 178 2.53 -10.77 -7.71
C TYR A 178 2.58 -10.71 -6.19
N LEU A 179 3.48 -9.89 -5.65
CA LEU A 179 3.45 -9.42 -4.27
C LEU A 179 2.98 -7.97 -4.25
N VAL A 180 1.77 -7.76 -3.74
CA VAL A 180 1.20 -6.44 -3.47
C VAL A 180 1.58 -6.04 -2.03
N VAL A 181 2.20 -4.88 -1.86
CA VAL A 181 2.58 -4.37 -0.54
C VAL A 181 1.74 -3.14 -0.18
N ASP A 182 0.92 -3.26 0.86
CA ASP A 182 0.13 -2.15 1.41
C ASP A 182 0.99 -1.35 2.40
N ALA A 183 1.52 -0.21 1.97
CA ALA A 183 2.41 0.63 2.78
C ALA A 183 1.62 1.57 3.70
N PRO A 184 2.15 2.06 4.84
CA PRO A 184 1.48 3.10 5.62
C PRO A 184 1.32 4.41 4.82
N PRO A 185 0.43 5.33 5.23
CA PRO A 185 0.28 6.63 4.58
C PRO A 185 1.44 7.59 4.90
N GLY A 186 1.66 8.57 4.02
CA GLY A 186 2.68 9.62 4.19
C GLY A 186 4.02 9.20 3.58
N THR A 187 5.13 9.81 4.03
CA THR A 187 6.50 9.48 3.59
C THR A 187 7.34 9.07 4.80
N SER A 188 6.98 7.94 5.39
CA SER A 188 7.52 7.49 6.68
C SER A 188 8.75 6.56 6.52
N ASP A 189 9.44 6.27 7.63
CA ASP A 189 10.65 5.41 7.63
C ASP A 189 10.37 3.99 7.09
N GLU A 190 9.13 3.51 7.22
CA GLU A 190 8.68 2.22 6.69
C GLU A 190 8.83 2.15 5.16
N HIS A 191 8.59 3.27 4.45
CA HIS A 191 8.73 3.35 2.98
C HIS A 191 10.18 3.22 2.55
N ILE A 192 11.09 3.87 3.27
CA ILE A 192 12.52 3.76 3.01
C ILE A 192 12.98 2.34 3.28
N SER A 193 12.50 1.74 4.38
CA SER A 193 12.88 0.39 4.79
C SER A 193 12.46 -0.67 3.77
N ILE A 194 11.20 -0.65 3.32
CA ILE A 194 10.71 -1.62 2.32
C ILE A 194 11.47 -1.48 0.99
N VAL A 195 11.75 -0.25 0.54
CA VAL A 195 12.51 -0.01 -0.68
C VAL A 195 13.95 -0.50 -0.54
N GLN A 196 14.60 -0.23 0.59
CA GLN A 196 15.96 -0.70 0.87
C GLN A 196 16.05 -2.22 0.90
N TYR A 197 15.13 -2.91 1.59
CA TYR A 197 15.15 -4.36 1.69
C TYR A 197 14.84 -5.07 0.38
N LEU A 198 13.97 -4.49 -0.46
CA LEU A 198 13.63 -5.06 -1.76
C LEU A 198 14.58 -4.65 -2.89
N GLN A 199 15.45 -3.65 -2.68
CA GLN A 199 16.32 -3.06 -3.71
C GLN A 199 17.08 -4.11 -4.52
N ALA A 200 17.65 -5.11 -3.85
CA ALA A 200 18.44 -6.16 -4.49
C ALA A 200 17.61 -7.16 -5.31
N THR A 201 16.31 -7.28 -5.02
CA THR A 201 15.36 -8.15 -5.77
C THR A 201 14.48 -7.40 -6.75
N GLY A 202 14.64 -6.07 -6.83
CA GLY A 202 13.88 -5.20 -7.69
C GLY A 202 12.48 -4.88 -7.18
N ILE A 203 11.92 -3.79 -7.65
CA ILE A 203 10.54 -3.36 -7.41
C ILE A 203 10.00 -2.94 -8.79
N ASP A 204 8.93 -3.58 -9.28
CA ASP A 204 8.38 -3.28 -10.61
C ASP A 204 7.80 -1.87 -10.66
N GLY A 205 7.24 -1.43 -9.54
CA GLY A 205 6.91 -0.03 -9.31
C GLY A 205 5.88 0.19 -8.22
N ALA A 206 5.46 1.44 -8.11
CA ALA A 206 4.49 1.90 -7.13
C ALA A 206 3.20 2.39 -7.81
N ILE A 207 2.07 2.06 -7.20
CA ILE A 207 0.75 2.64 -7.47
C ILE A 207 0.44 3.60 -6.32
N ILE A 208 0.10 4.85 -6.66
CA ILE A 208 -0.20 5.87 -5.66
C ILE A 208 -1.71 6.12 -5.64
N VAL A 209 -2.35 5.90 -4.49
CA VAL A 209 -3.78 6.10 -4.28
C VAL A 209 -4.03 7.48 -3.68
N THR A 210 -5.04 8.20 -4.19
CA THR A 210 -5.44 9.52 -3.68
C THR A 210 -6.93 9.77 -3.81
N THR A 211 -7.41 10.93 -3.35
CA THR A 211 -8.76 11.43 -3.61
C THR A 211 -8.72 12.76 -4.37
N PRO A 212 -9.82 13.19 -5.04
CA PRO A 212 -9.84 14.43 -5.84
C PRO A 212 -9.62 15.71 -5.02
N GLN A 213 -9.66 15.62 -3.68
CA GLN A 213 -9.47 16.76 -2.79
C GLN A 213 -8.11 17.44 -3.01
N GLN A 214 -8.11 18.76 -3.15
CA GLN A 214 -6.89 19.54 -3.40
C GLN A 214 -5.78 19.33 -2.35
N VAL A 215 -6.16 19.18 -1.08
CA VAL A 215 -5.20 18.90 0.00
C VAL A 215 -4.51 17.54 -0.21
N SER A 216 -5.24 16.54 -0.71
CA SER A 216 -4.68 15.22 -1.03
C SER A 216 -3.61 15.28 -2.11
N LEU A 217 -3.81 16.11 -3.13
CA LEU A 217 -2.91 16.21 -4.28
C LEU A 217 -1.53 16.75 -3.88
N ILE A 218 -1.44 17.58 -2.84
CA ILE A 218 -0.16 18.08 -2.32
C ILE A 218 0.69 16.92 -1.82
N ASP A 219 0.08 15.99 -1.08
CA ASP A 219 0.80 14.86 -0.51
C ASP A 219 1.16 13.81 -1.58
N VAL A 220 0.32 13.63 -2.61
CA VAL A 220 0.67 12.78 -3.76
C VAL A 220 1.90 13.31 -4.51
N ARG A 221 2.05 14.63 -4.65
CA ARG A 221 3.26 15.21 -5.27
C ARG A 221 4.51 14.86 -4.48
N LYS A 222 4.44 14.86 -3.15
CA LYS A 222 5.56 14.43 -2.29
C LYS A 222 5.85 12.95 -2.49
N GLU A 223 4.81 12.12 -2.58
CA GLU A 223 4.94 10.67 -2.80
C GLU A 223 5.58 10.31 -4.15
N ILE A 224 5.18 10.99 -5.23
CA ILE A 224 5.80 10.83 -6.55
C ILE A 224 7.28 11.24 -6.50
N ASN A 225 7.59 12.35 -5.83
CA ASN A 225 8.97 12.80 -5.69
C ASN A 225 9.81 11.86 -4.82
N PHE A 226 9.21 11.26 -3.77
CA PHE A 226 9.83 10.20 -2.99
C PHE A 226 10.21 9.04 -3.90
N CYS A 227 9.27 8.47 -4.66
CA CYS A 227 9.52 7.38 -5.60
C CYS A 227 10.67 7.69 -6.57
N LYS A 228 10.66 8.90 -7.17
CA LYS A 228 11.74 9.38 -8.06
C LYS A 228 13.09 9.43 -7.36
N LYS A 229 13.12 9.89 -6.09
CA LYS A 229 14.35 10.01 -5.30
C LYS A 229 14.94 8.66 -4.92
N VAL A 230 14.09 7.67 -4.63
CA VAL A 230 14.53 6.31 -4.25
C VAL A 230 14.63 5.34 -5.44
N GLY A 231 14.37 5.82 -6.66
CA GLY A 231 14.50 5.02 -7.89
C GLY A 231 13.38 4.01 -8.12
N VAL A 232 12.23 4.16 -7.47
CA VAL A 232 11.06 3.28 -7.68
C VAL A 232 10.21 3.83 -8.84
N PRO A 233 9.96 3.05 -9.90
CA PRO A 233 9.08 3.47 -11.00
C PRO A 233 7.65 3.73 -10.50
N VAL A 234 7.03 4.83 -10.93
CA VAL A 234 5.61 5.08 -10.66
C VAL A 234 4.79 4.45 -11.79
N LEU A 235 4.13 3.32 -11.52
CA LEU A 235 3.23 2.65 -12.47
C LEU A 235 2.02 3.52 -12.79
N GLY A 236 1.57 4.29 -11.80
CA GLY A 236 0.67 5.41 -11.99
C GLY A 236 -0.14 5.77 -10.76
N VAL A 237 -1.02 6.74 -10.92
CA VAL A 237 -1.88 7.26 -9.85
C VAL A 237 -3.32 6.81 -10.05
N VAL A 238 -3.96 6.40 -8.96
CA VAL A 238 -5.39 6.09 -8.89
C VAL A 238 -6.10 7.15 -8.07
N GLU A 239 -7.11 7.79 -8.67
CA GLU A 239 -7.99 8.72 -7.96
C GLU A 239 -9.21 7.96 -7.43
N ASN A 240 -9.15 7.56 -6.17
CA ASN A 240 -10.25 6.92 -5.47
C ASN A 240 -11.28 7.95 -4.97
N MET A 241 -12.48 7.48 -4.64
CA MET A 241 -13.60 8.31 -4.19
C MET A 241 -13.92 9.46 -5.16
N SER A 242 -13.79 9.21 -6.47
CA SER A 242 -14.01 10.20 -7.52
C SER A 242 -15.49 10.26 -7.91
N GLY A 243 -16.21 11.14 -7.21
CA GLY A 243 -17.67 11.24 -7.32
C GLY A 243 -18.41 10.08 -6.64
N LEU A 244 -19.71 10.23 -6.47
CA LEU A 244 -20.62 9.21 -5.97
C LEU A 244 -21.39 8.61 -7.14
N ARG A 245 -21.40 7.28 -7.26
CA ARG A 245 -22.19 6.56 -8.26
C ARG A 245 -22.96 5.42 -7.61
N GLN A 246 -24.28 5.45 -7.74
CA GLN A 246 -25.15 4.38 -7.25
C GLN A 246 -26.47 4.33 -8.04
N PRO A 247 -27.15 3.17 -8.10
CA PRO A 247 -28.48 3.08 -8.69
C PRO A 247 -29.43 4.09 -8.06
N LEU A 248 -30.29 4.73 -8.87
CA LEU A 248 -31.28 5.67 -8.37
C LEU A 248 -32.23 5.02 -7.34
N SER A 249 -32.51 3.72 -7.51
CA SER A 249 -33.30 2.91 -6.59
C SER A 249 -32.72 2.82 -5.18
N ASP A 250 -31.40 3.01 -5.04
CA ASP A 250 -30.67 2.82 -3.80
C ASP A 250 -30.45 4.14 -3.06
N LEU A 251 -30.82 5.28 -3.68
CA LEU A 251 -30.78 6.58 -3.04
C LEU A 251 -31.83 6.70 -1.94
N ARG A 252 -31.40 7.27 -0.81
CA ARG A 252 -32.29 7.80 0.20
C ARG A 252 -32.73 9.20 -0.19
N PHE A 253 -34.04 9.46 -0.19
CA PHE A 253 -34.62 10.77 -0.48
C PHE A 253 -35.20 11.37 0.78
N VAL A 254 -34.92 12.65 1.03
CA VAL A 254 -35.42 13.38 2.20
C VAL A 254 -36.20 14.63 1.78
N LYS A 255 -37.22 14.99 2.56
CA LYS A 255 -37.88 16.29 2.47
C LYS A 255 -37.40 17.16 3.62
N SER A 256 -36.93 18.37 3.30
CA SER A 256 -36.61 19.38 4.30
C SER A 256 -37.92 19.96 4.86
N GLY A 257 -38.09 19.90 6.19
CA GLY A 257 -39.21 20.50 6.91
C GLY A 257 -38.73 21.31 8.12
N GLU A 258 -39.67 22.04 8.74
CA GLU A 258 -39.37 22.91 9.90
C GLU A 258 -38.86 22.14 11.13
N SER A 259 -39.18 20.85 11.26
CA SER A 259 -38.76 19.96 12.36
C SER A 259 -37.58 19.05 12.01
N GLY A 260 -36.94 19.24 10.85
CA GLY A 260 -35.82 18.43 10.37
C GLY A 260 -36.09 17.72 9.04
N GLU A 261 -35.26 16.73 8.73
CA GLU A 261 -35.38 15.93 7.51
C GLU A 261 -36.33 14.75 7.74
N ALA A 262 -37.36 14.64 6.91
CA ALA A 262 -38.25 13.48 6.88
C ALA A 262 -37.88 12.56 5.73
N ASP A 263 -37.77 11.25 6.00
CA ASP A 263 -37.54 10.26 4.95
C ASP A 263 -38.73 10.21 3.98
N ALA A 264 -38.45 10.38 2.70
CA ALA A 264 -39.42 10.38 1.61
C ALA A 264 -39.09 9.31 0.56
N THR A 265 -38.17 8.40 0.84
CA THR A 265 -37.63 7.42 -0.11
C THR A 265 -38.73 6.58 -0.74
N GLU A 266 -39.58 5.96 0.06
CA GLU A 266 -40.66 5.11 -0.44
C GLU A 266 -41.66 5.89 -1.30
N TRP A 267 -42.00 7.12 -0.89
CA TRP A 267 -42.87 8.00 -1.67
C TRP A 267 -42.25 8.38 -3.02
N VAL A 268 -40.96 8.75 -3.04
CA VAL A 268 -40.24 9.08 -4.28
C VAL A 268 -40.20 7.85 -5.20
N LEU A 269 -39.81 6.68 -4.68
CA LEU A 269 -39.71 5.46 -5.48
C LEU A 269 -41.06 5.01 -6.03
N ASN A 270 -42.15 5.14 -5.27
CA ASN A 270 -43.50 4.88 -5.79
C ASN A 270 -43.90 5.86 -6.89
N CYS A 271 -43.62 7.15 -6.71
CA CYS A 271 -43.86 8.16 -7.74
C CYS A 271 -43.07 7.87 -9.03
N ILE A 272 -41.82 7.44 -8.90
CA ILE A 272 -40.98 7.02 -10.03
C ILE A 272 -41.59 5.79 -10.72
N ARG A 273 -41.94 4.73 -9.96
CA ARG A 273 -42.56 3.50 -10.53
C ARG A 273 -43.83 3.81 -11.33
N GLU A 274 -44.66 4.72 -10.83
CA GLU A 274 -45.93 5.08 -11.47
C GLU A 274 -45.76 5.98 -12.69
N LYS A 275 -44.81 6.93 -12.65
CA LYS A 275 -44.73 8.01 -13.63
C LYS A 275 -43.56 7.93 -14.61
N ALA A 276 -42.46 7.30 -14.20
CA ALA A 276 -41.21 7.24 -14.96
C ALA A 276 -40.36 6.01 -14.54
N PRO A 277 -40.89 4.78 -14.69
CA PRO A 277 -40.23 3.56 -14.23
C PRO A 277 -38.84 3.33 -14.85
N GLU A 278 -38.57 3.88 -16.04
CA GLU A 278 -37.27 3.86 -16.69
C GLU A 278 -36.16 4.49 -15.83
N LEU A 279 -36.48 5.44 -14.96
CA LEU A 279 -35.52 6.07 -14.05
C LEU A 279 -34.98 5.09 -12.99
N LEU A 280 -35.66 3.98 -12.71
CA LEU A 280 -35.13 2.96 -11.79
C LEU A 280 -33.91 2.23 -12.36
N SER A 281 -33.70 2.29 -13.67
CA SER A 281 -32.53 1.72 -14.33
C SER A 281 -31.34 2.69 -14.44
N VAL A 282 -31.52 3.96 -14.06
CA VAL A 282 -30.44 4.95 -14.18
C VAL A 282 -29.54 4.97 -12.94
N VAL A 283 -28.28 5.35 -13.16
CA VAL A 283 -27.28 5.55 -12.10
C VAL A 283 -27.20 7.03 -11.78
N ALA A 284 -27.43 7.38 -10.50
CA ALA A 284 -27.21 8.73 -10.01
C ALA A 284 -25.71 8.99 -9.87
N CYS A 285 -25.25 10.10 -10.43
CA CYS A 285 -23.86 10.55 -10.35
C CYS A 285 -23.79 11.92 -9.70
N SER A 286 -22.92 12.09 -8.70
CA SER A 286 -22.68 13.38 -8.05
C SER A 286 -21.19 13.62 -7.85
N GLU A 287 -20.72 14.83 -8.14
CA GLU A 287 -19.36 15.26 -7.83
C GLU A 287 -19.30 15.70 -6.36
N VAL A 288 -18.69 14.86 -5.50
CA VAL A 288 -18.59 15.13 -4.05
C VAL A 288 -17.47 16.13 -3.74
N PHE A 289 -16.39 16.09 -4.51
CA PHE A 289 -15.24 16.96 -4.34
C PHE A 289 -15.08 17.84 -5.58
N ASP A 290 -14.68 19.10 -5.35
CA ASP A 290 -14.42 20.04 -6.44
C ASP A 290 -13.24 19.56 -7.31
N SER A 291 -13.58 19.01 -8.47
CA SER A 291 -12.66 18.51 -9.49
C SER A 291 -12.35 19.55 -10.57
N SER A 292 -12.87 20.79 -10.47
CA SER A 292 -12.74 21.85 -11.48
C SER A 292 -11.31 22.21 -11.85
N LYS A 293 -10.34 21.92 -10.98
CA LYS A 293 -8.90 22.15 -11.21
C LYS A 293 -8.21 21.03 -11.98
N GLY A 294 -8.93 19.97 -12.40
CA GLY A 294 -8.41 18.84 -13.18
C GLY A 294 -7.94 17.64 -12.35
N GLY A 295 -8.10 17.67 -11.02
CA GLY A 295 -7.86 16.54 -10.12
C GLY A 295 -6.46 15.92 -10.21
N ALA A 296 -6.38 14.62 -9.93
CA ALA A 296 -5.14 13.85 -10.00
C ALA A 296 -4.64 13.70 -11.45
N GLU A 297 -5.54 13.62 -12.44
CA GLU A 297 -5.19 13.45 -13.85
C GLU A 297 -4.30 14.59 -14.36
N LYS A 298 -4.71 15.84 -14.11
CA LYS A 298 -3.88 17.02 -14.46
C LYS A 298 -2.53 17.00 -13.76
N MET A 299 -2.51 16.67 -12.46
CA MET A 299 -1.27 16.55 -11.70
C MET A 299 -0.33 15.48 -12.28
N CYS A 300 -0.87 14.35 -12.74
CA CYS A 300 -0.08 13.29 -13.38
C CYS A 300 0.60 13.78 -14.65
N ILE A 301 -0.11 14.53 -15.49
CA ILE A 301 0.44 15.18 -16.70
C ILE A 301 1.58 16.12 -16.31
N GLU A 302 1.36 17.00 -15.32
CA GLU A 302 2.37 17.97 -14.86
C GLU A 302 3.63 17.30 -14.28
N MET A 303 3.48 16.14 -13.63
CA MET A 303 4.58 15.41 -13.01
C MET A 303 5.23 14.37 -13.92
N GLY A 304 4.68 14.15 -15.12
CA GLY A 304 5.16 13.16 -16.09
C GLY A 304 5.01 11.73 -15.60
N VAL A 305 3.90 11.40 -14.93
CA VAL A 305 3.59 10.03 -14.45
C VAL A 305 2.25 9.54 -15.01
N PRO A 306 2.01 8.22 -15.14
CA PRO A 306 0.76 7.70 -15.67
C PRO A 306 -0.44 7.96 -14.74
N PHE A 307 -1.59 8.26 -15.33
CA PHE A 307 -2.88 8.25 -14.64
C PHE A 307 -3.62 6.95 -14.95
N LEU A 308 -3.82 6.10 -13.93
CA LEU A 308 -4.42 4.79 -14.12
C LEU A 308 -5.95 4.86 -14.20
N GLY A 309 -6.58 5.80 -13.51
CA GLY A 309 -8.01 6.02 -13.61
C GLY A 309 -8.65 6.47 -12.31
N LYS A 310 -9.98 6.46 -12.33
CA LYS A 310 -10.85 6.92 -11.26
C LYS A 310 -11.65 5.75 -10.71
N VAL A 311 -11.71 5.61 -9.39
CA VAL A 311 -12.64 4.70 -8.71
C VAL A 311 -13.70 5.55 -8.02
N PRO A 312 -15.00 5.41 -8.37
CA PRO A 312 -16.06 6.18 -7.75
C PRO A 312 -16.31 5.71 -6.30
N MET A 313 -16.90 6.59 -5.48
CA MET A 313 -17.54 6.17 -4.24
C MET A 313 -18.73 5.28 -4.58
N ASP A 314 -18.64 4.03 -4.14
CA ASP A 314 -19.64 2.99 -4.35
C ASP A 314 -19.93 2.35 -2.97
N PRO A 315 -21.15 2.53 -2.42
CA PRO A 315 -21.51 1.93 -1.13
C PRO A 315 -21.35 0.40 -1.10
N GLN A 316 -21.50 -0.27 -2.25
CA GLN A 316 -21.35 -1.73 -2.33
C GLN A 316 -19.88 -2.15 -2.22
N LEU A 317 -18.94 -1.31 -2.70
CA LEU A 317 -17.51 -1.55 -2.48
C LEU A 317 -17.15 -1.45 -1.00
N CYS A 318 -17.69 -0.45 -0.30
CA CYS A 318 -17.48 -0.29 1.14
C CYS A 318 -18.02 -1.52 1.89
N LYS A 319 -19.25 -1.93 1.55
CA LYS A 319 -19.89 -3.11 2.14
C LYS A 319 -19.11 -4.41 1.85
N ALA A 320 -18.59 -4.57 0.64
CA ALA A 320 -17.76 -5.72 0.29
C ALA A 320 -16.49 -5.77 1.15
N ALA A 321 -15.81 -4.64 1.35
CA ALA A 321 -14.64 -4.55 2.22
C ALA A 321 -15.00 -4.82 3.69
N GLU A 322 -16.11 -4.29 4.21
CA GLU A 322 -16.55 -4.55 5.59
C GLU A 322 -16.91 -6.01 5.85
N GLU A 323 -17.45 -6.69 4.84
CA GLU A 323 -17.82 -8.11 4.90
C GLU A 323 -16.68 -9.05 4.47
N GLY A 324 -15.51 -8.52 4.10
CA GLY A 324 -14.34 -9.33 3.77
C GLY A 324 -14.41 -10.03 2.41
N ARG A 325 -15.07 -9.45 1.40
CA ARG A 325 -15.36 -10.09 0.12
C ARG A 325 -14.78 -9.34 -1.08
N SER A 326 -14.49 -10.09 -2.15
CA SER A 326 -14.18 -9.52 -3.48
C SER A 326 -15.34 -8.67 -3.99
N CYS A 327 -15.03 -7.49 -4.52
CA CYS A 327 -16.01 -6.62 -5.15
C CYS A 327 -16.49 -7.14 -6.52
N PHE A 328 -15.81 -8.12 -7.10
CA PHE A 328 -16.11 -8.67 -8.43
C PHE A 328 -17.06 -9.88 -8.39
N ALA A 329 -17.15 -10.60 -7.26
CA ALA A 329 -17.90 -11.85 -7.14
C ALA A 329 -19.44 -11.71 -7.31
N ASP A 330 -20.02 -10.63 -6.79
CA ASP A 330 -21.48 -10.54 -6.63
C ASP A 330 -22.20 -9.64 -7.67
N GLN A 331 -21.46 -9.04 -8.62
CA GLN A 331 -21.94 -7.99 -9.55
C GLN A 331 -22.62 -6.77 -8.89
N LYS A 332 -22.64 -6.68 -7.55
CA LYS A 332 -23.26 -5.58 -6.79
C LYS A 332 -22.47 -4.27 -6.94
N CYS A 333 -21.15 -4.35 -7.11
CA CYS A 333 -20.25 -3.20 -7.23
C CYS A 333 -20.24 -2.65 -8.67
N SER A 334 -21.41 -2.32 -9.20
CA SER A 334 -21.61 -1.99 -10.62
C SER A 334 -20.80 -0.79 -11.12
N ALA A 335 -20.43 0.14 -10.23
CA ALA A 335 -19.67 1.33 -10.59
C ALA A 335 -18.16 1.15 -10.35
N SER A 336 -17.79 0.54 -9.23
CA SER A 336 -16.39 0.42 -8.80
C SER A 336 -15.65 -0.77 -9.40
N ALA A 337 -16.30 -1.94 -9.54
CA ALA A 337 -15.65 -3.15 -10.07
C ALA A 337 -15.14 -2.96 -11.51
N PRO A 338 -15.92 -2.42 -12.47
CA PRO A 338 -15.41 -2.18 -13.83
C PRO A 338 -14.26 -1.15 -13.86
N ALA A 339 -14.32 -0.15 -12.98
CA ALA A 339 -13.26 0.85 -12.87
C ALA A 339 -11.95 0.23 -12.36
N LEU A 340 -12.02 -0.59 -11.32
CA LEU A 340 -10.88 -1.34 -10.79
C LEU A 340 -10.30 -2.30 -11.84
N GLN A 341 -11.12 -3.10 -12.51
CA GLN A 341 -10.66 -3.99 -13.59
C GLN A 341 -9.95 -3.24 -14.72
N SER A 342 -10.49 -2.08 -15.11
CA SER A 342 -9.86 -1.21 -16.13
C SER A 342 -8.50 -0.68 -15.67
N ILE A 343 -8.38 -0.29 -14.39
CA ILE A 343 -7.12 0.15 -13.78
C ILE A 343 -6.10 -0.98 -13.78
N VAL A 344 -6.48 -2.16 -13.29
CA VAL A 344 -5.61 -3.34 -13.17
C VAL A 344 -5.03 -3.72 -14.54
N LYS A 345 -5.87 -3.75 -15.59
CA LYS A 345 -5.45 -4.07 -16.96
C LYS A 345 -4.42 -3.10 -17.57
N LYS A 346 -4.24 -1.90 -17.01
CA LYS A 346 -3.31 -0.90 -17.57
C LYS A 346 -1.85 -1.11 -17.19
N PHE A 347 -1.58 -1.86 -16.12
CA PHE A 347 -0.21 -2.05 -15.61
C PHE A 347 0.18 -3.52 -15.44
N ILE A 348 -0.75 -4.46 -15.63
CA ILE A 348 -0.38 -5.86 -15.83
C ILE A 348 0.36 -5.98 -17.17
N LYS A 349 1.53 -6.60 -17.12
CA LYS A 349 2.30 -6.94 -18.32
C LYS A 349 1.61 -8.14 -18.99
N PRO A 350 1.30 -8.11 -20.30
CA PRO A 350 0.89 -9.32 -21.00
C PRO A 350 2.04 -10.34 -20.95
N GLU A 351 1.71 -11.59 -20.66
CA GLU A 351 2.67 -12.72 -20.59
C GLU A 351 3.41 -12.98 -21.90
#